data_AF-A0A355PQI1-F1
#
_entry.id   AF-A0A355PQI1-F1
#
_cell.length_a   1.000
_cell.length_b   1.000
_cell.length_c   1.000
_cell.angle_alpha   90.00
_cell.angle_beta   90.00
_cell.angle_gamma   90.00
#
_symmetry.space_group_name_H-M   'P 1'
#
loop_
_entity.id
_entity.type
_entity.pdbx_description
1 polymer ?
#
loop_
_entity_poly.entity_id
_entity_poly.type
_entity_poly.pdbx_seq_one_letter_code
_entity_poly.pdbx_strand_id
1 'polypeptide(L)' 'MEISKEELVVCIEKARKKLEDSIEGGAEYSYIYENSVELDRLIEIYIAMEY' A
#
# COMPACT_ATOMS: atom_id res chain seq x y z
N MET A 1 3.44 -3.34 19.83
CA MET A 1 2.28 -3.10 18.95
C MET A 1 2.30 -4.23 17.94
N GLU A 2 1.53 -5.28 18.20
CA GLU A 2 1.32 -6.35 17.23
C GLU A 2 0.33 -5.80 16.21
N ILE A 3 0.82 -5.39 15.04
CA ILE A 3 -0.07 -5.07 13.92
C ILE A 3 -0.78 -6.38 13.57
N SER A 4 -2.09 -6.44 13.80
CA SER A 4 -2.87 -7.61 13.41
C SER A 4 -2.96 -7.70 11.88
N LYS A 5 -3.06 -8.93 11.37
CA LYS A 5 -3.21 -9.19 9.93
C LYS A 5 -4.33 -8.35 9.29
N GLU A 6 -5.44 -8.15 10.00
CA GLU A 6 -6.55 -7.29 9.55
C GLU A 6 -6.15 -5.81 9.42
N GLU A 7 -5.39 -5.25 10.36
CA GLU A 7 -4.92 -3.87 10.26
C GLU A 7 -3.97 -3.70 9.07
N LEU A 8 -3.13 -4.71 8.83
CA LEU A 8 -2.22 -4.70 7.69
C LEU A 8 -2.98 -4.73 6.35
N VAL A 9 -4.04 -5.52 6.24
CA VAL A 9 -4.94 -5.55 5.08
C VAL A 9 -5.61 -4.18 4.88
N VAL A 10 -6.09 -3.55 5.95
CA VAL A 10 -6.68 -2.19 5.88
C VAL A 10 -5.65 -1.16 5.41
N CYS A 11 -4.40 -1.27 5.84
CA CYS A 11 -3.30 -0.43 5.36
C CYS A 11 -3.01 -0.65 3.87
N ILE A 12 -2.98 -1.90 3.41
CA ILE A 12 -2.79 -2.25 2.00
C ILE A 12 -3.93 -1.69 1.15
N GLU A 13 -5.19 -1.86 1.55
CA GLU A 13 -6.33 -1.31 0.82
C GLU A 13 -6.31 0.22 0.74
N LYS A 14 -5.95 0.90 1.85
CA LYS A 14 -5.80 2.36 1.85
C LYS A 14 -4.69 2.82 0.92
N ALA A 15 -3.53 2.17 0.95
CA ALA A 15 -2.42 2.48 0.06
C ALA A 15 -2.79 2.24 -1.42
N ARG A 16 -3.51 1.14 -1.69
CA ARG A 16 -3.98 0.81 -3.04
C ARG A 16 -4.96 1.86 -3.56
N LYS A 17 -5.94 2.25 -2.75
CA LYS A 17 -6.90 3.31 -3.11
C LYS A 17 -6.21 4.65 -3.35
N LYS A 18 -5.23 5.01 -2.51
CA LYS A 18 -4.43 6.24 -2.67
C LYS A 18 -3.62 6.23 -3.97
N LEU A 19 -3.06 5.08 -4.35
CA LEU A 19 -2.38 4.90 -5.64
C LEU A 19 -3.38 5.05 -6.81
N GLU A 20 -4.54 4.44 -6.69
CA GLU A 20 -5.62 4.49 -7.70
C GLU A 20 -6.13 5.92 -7.90
N ASP A 21 -6.44 6.63 -6.81
CA ASP A 21 -6.83 8.04 -6.80
C ASP A 21 -5.72 8.94 -7.41
N SER A 22 -4.44 8.60 -7.17
CA SER A 22 -3.30 9.33 -7.76
C SER A 22 -3.20 9.09 -9.27
N ILE A 23 -3.48 7.88 -9.74
CA ILE A 23 -3.49 7.54 -11.18
C ILE A 23 -4.68 8.20 -11.87
N GLU A 24 -5.89 8.09 -11.31
CA GLU A 24 -7.10 8.71 -11.85
C GLU A 24 -7.02 10.24 -11.84
N GLY A 25 -6.40 10.82 -10.80
CA GLY A 25 -6.17 12.25 -10.68
C GLY A 25 -5.10 12.80 -11.63
N GLY A 26 -4.41 11.95 -12.40
CA GLY A 26 -3.30 12.36 -13.26
C GLY A 26 -2.12 12.93 -12.47
N ALA A 27 -1.88 12.41 -11.26
CA ALA A 27 -0.76 12.82 -10.43
C ALA A 27 0.58 12.55 -11.12
N GLU A 28 1.61 13.27 -10.68
CA GLU A 28 2.95 13.09 -11.22
C GLU A 28 3.43 11.64 -11.05
N TYR A 29 4.16 11.15 -12.05
CA TYR A 29 4.71 9.79 -12.06
C TYR A 29 5.52 9.47 -10.80
N SER A 30 6.28 10.44 -10.27
CA SER A 30 7.03 10.30 -9.02
C SER A 30 6.13 9.97 -7.82
N TYR A 31 4.93 10.57 -7.78
CA TYR A 31 3.96 10.37 -6.71
C TYR A 31 3.27 9.01 -6.83
N ILE A 32 2.94 8.60 -8.06
CA ILE A 32 2.43 7.25 -8.37
C ILE A 32 3.47 6.19 -7.99
N TYR A 33 4.74 6.43 -8.33
CA TYR A 33 5.85 5.53 -8.01
C TYR A 33 6.05 5.40 -6.49
N GLU A 34 6.05 6.50 -5.75
CA GLU A 34 6.19 6.47 -4.29
C GLU A 34 5.05 5.68 -3.63
N ASN A 35 3.80 5.94 -4.03
CA ASN A 35 2.64 5.20 -3.53
C ASN A 35 2.69 3.71 -3.91
N SER A 36 3.23 3.37 -5.09
CA SER A 36 3.42 1.99 -5.52
C SER A 36 4.45 1.27 -4.66
N VAL A 37 5.58 1.91 -4.35
CA VAL A 37 6.62 1.35 -3.47
C VAL A 37 6.10 1.19 -2.04
N GLU A 38 5.30 2.13 -1.57
CA GLU A 38 4.65 2.06 -0.25
C GLU A 38 3.71 0.85 -0.16
N LEU A 39 2.89 0.63 -1.19
CA LEU A 39 2.01 -0.53 -1.30
C LEU A 39 2.79 -1.85 -1.36
N ASP A 40 3.87 -1.90 -2.14
CA ASP A 40 4.69 -3.10 -2.33
C ASP A 40 5.30 -3.56 -0.99
N ARG A 41 5.85 -2.63 -0.21
CA ARG A 41 6.38 -2.91 1.14
C ARG A 41 5.32 -3.46 2.10
N LEU A 42 4.10 -2.92 2.05
CA LEU A 42 3.00 -3.39 2.90
C LEU A 42 2.61 -4.83 2.54
N ILE A 43 2.63 -5.18 1.25
CA ILE A 43 2.39 -6.55 0.77
C ILE A 43 3.54 -7.48 1.20
N GLU A 44 4.79 -7.05 1.11
CA GLU A 44 5.94 -7.84 1.60
C GLU A 44 5.82 -8.14 3.09
N ILE A 45 5.43 -7.15 3.91
CA ILE A 45 5.20 -7.35 5.35
C ILE A 45 4.05 -8.33 5.58
N TYR A 46 3.01 -8.28 4.74
CA TYR A 46 1.86 -9.18 4.85
C TYR A 46 2.23 -10.62 4.51
N ILE A 47 3.01 -10.82 3.46
CA ILE A 47 3.55 -12.13 3.09
C ILE A 47 4.50 -12.64 4.18
N ALA A 48 5.35 -11.77 4.75
CA ALA A 48 6.28 -12.14 5.81
C ALA A 48 5.58 -12.47 7.14
N MET A 49 4.40 -11.90 7.40
CA MET A 49 3.55 -12.26 8.54
C MET A 49 2.81 -13.60 8.36
N GLU A 50 2.68 -14.09 7.12
CA GLU A 50 2.06 -15.39 6.84
C GLU A 50 3.02 -16.58 6.94
N TYR A 51 4.32 -16.33 7.21
CA TYR A 51 5.39 -17.34 7.33
C TYR A 51 5.83 -17.61 8.76
#